data_AF-A0A1W9SEM4-F1
#
_entry.id   AF-A0A1W9SEM4-F1
#
_cell.length_a   1.000
_cell.length_b   1.000
_cell.length_c   1.000
_cell.angle_alpha   90.00
_cell.angle_beta   90.00
_cell.angle_gamma   90.00
#
_symmetry.space_group_name_H-M   'P 1'
#
loop_
_entity.id
_entity.type
_entity.pdbx_description
1 polymer ?
#
loop_
_entity_poly.entity_id
_entity_poly.type
_entity_poly.pdbx_seq_one_letter_code
_entity_poly.pdbx_strand_id
1 'polypeptide(L)'
;MAIRHLTLLLILFLLIASSTQAQISRPYEPIIITGDTLANFNNCALENLYLFSYNSISDTWRLIPFQFDEINPAYQNARSEIQDSIKYFVPEDSLFGLLDSDDELVFMAADLGDQANTDSWVEETDSNRIEIAFFDSTDNTSGYVYLYFSQSLDETVPSYDELDYDSQNDRISSLNYEIGFNNTGQLSDVKIKETIGGSNEDIFDRIKIRVFLSFLWNFLAADEDSVVSNSVQVKAGPVRIIRNMSGSFIYRFPIFPINEKFIQNSLFYPWNSAFKLVNIPIGNLTGIGIEVDEFRVSWDFNDNSPGMNFYSEFNLGGIPIDGSKDSFNSTIQPGNLNWSMGAGAQGSLLNIFYVPPFGDFINLYYFEATDGSSGDSSIFSYDTGDMKSYGDNGFSLLNNIENSVTTDTKFDFQYYNFFLPPNFSPENASQICEKLKSPLGVITKTQLFTGGTNVTIEQLMKPGGFSLVQNYPNPFNNFTIIKFKLSDSKTVNLRIYNPMGRRVRTLISKTLNAGEHQLSWDGKNDYGTQLSSGIYFFRLETETASVSRKLILIK
;
A
#
# COMPACT_ATOMS: atom_id res chain seq x y z
N MET A 1 -30.91 18.68 -72.13
CA MET A 1 -30.09 19.82 -71.66
C MET A 1 -30.43 20.02 -70.19
N ALA A 2 -29.41 20.09 -69.34
CA ALA A 2 -29.45 19.88 -67.90
C ALA A 2 -30.42 20.78 -67.10
N ILE A 3 -30.98 20.24 -66.00
CA ILE A 3 -30.89 20.79 -64.63
C ILE A 3 -31.26 19.65 -63.65
N ARG A 4 -30.42 19.50 -62.62
CA ARG A 4 -30.33 18.38 -61.67
C ARG A 4 -31.49 18.37 -60.65
N HIS A 5 -31.98 17.17 -60.35
CA HIS A 5 -32.79 16.88 -59.16
C HIS A 5 -31.93 17.02 -57.89
N LEU A 6 -32.46 17.76 -56.91
CA LEU A 6 -31.94 17.90 -55.56
C LEU A 6 -32.50 16.74 -54.71
N THR A 7 -31.69 15.71 -54.47
CA THR A 7 -32.03 14.65 -53.52
C THR A 7 -31.59 15.11 -52.13
N LEU A 8 -32.56 15.37 -51.26
CA LEU A 8 -32.33 15.68 -49.85
C LEU A 8 -31.96 14.36 -49.14
N LEU A 9 -30.67 14.14 -48.87
CA LEU A 9 -30.20 13.01 -48.06
C LEU A 9 -30.24 13.46 -46.59
N LEU A 10 -31.26 13.04 -45.86
CA LEU A 10 -31.35 13.23 -44.41
C LEU A 10 -30.46 12.16 -43.75
N ILE A 11 -29.21 12.50 -43.44
CA ILE A 11 -28.33 11.64 -42.64
C ILE A 11 -28.73 11.81 -41.18
N LEU A 12 -29.47 10.82 -40.66
CA LEU A 12 -29.75 10.68 -39.24
C LEU A 12 -28.46 10.18 -38.56
N PHE A 13 -27.66 11.10 -38.01
CA PHE A 13 -26.61 10.73 -37.06
C PHE A 13 -27.29 10.28 -35.76
N LEU A 14 -27.40 8.96 -35.56
CA LEU A 14 -27.50 8.43 -34.21
C LEU A 14 -26.14 8.69 -33.54
N LEU A 15 -26.10 9.71 -32.68
CA LEU A 15 -25.13 9.75 -31.60
C LEU A 15 -25.43 8.56 -30.69
N ILE A 16 -24.75 7.44 -30.93
CA ILE A 16 -24.50 6.48 -29.85
C ILE A 16 -23.55 7.23 -28.92
N ALA A 17 -24.11 7.83 -27.87
CA ALA A 17 -23.31 8.19 -26.71
C ALA A 17 -22.78 6.86 -26.18
N SER A 18 -21.54 6.52 -26.53
CA SER A 18 -20.75 5.54 -25.81
C SER A 18 -20.64 6.06 -24.39
N SER A 19 -21.48 5.53 -23.50
CA SER A 19 -21.29 5.68 -22.06
C SER A 19 -20.00 4.94 -21.71
N THR A 20 -18.87 5.63 -21.80
CA THR A 20 -17.63 5.13 -21.21
C THR A 20 -17.86 5.13 -19.72
N GLN A 21 -18.13 3.94 -19.19
CA GLN A 21 -18.35 3.67 -17.79
C GLN A 21 -17.09 4.05 -17.02
N ALA A 22 -17.23 4.90 -16.01
CA ALA A 22 -16.10 5.41 -15.25
C ALA A 22 -15.62 4.33 -14.27
N GLN A 23 -14.78 3.41 -14.77
CA GLN A 23 -14.05 2.47 -13.94
C GLN A 23 -13.02 3.25 -13.10
N ILE A 24 -12.83 2.82 -11.85
CA ILE A 24 -11.81 3.41 -10.96
C ILE A 24 -10.45 3.44 -11.67
N SER A 25 -9.84 4.61 -11.77
CA SER A 25 -8.55 4.80 -12.46
C SER A 25 -7.38 4.48 -11.53
N ARG A 26 -7.30 3.23 -11.05
CA ARG A 26 -6.23 2.71 -10.15
C ARG A 26 -5.73 1.32 -10.61
N PRO A 27 -5.30 1.16 -11.86
CA PRO A 27 -5.00 -0.17 -12.41
C PRO A 27 -3.85 -0.90 -11.69
N TYR A 28 -2.99 -0.17 -10.99
CA TYR A 28 -1.81 -0.72 -10.32
C TYR A 28 -2.00 -0.95 -8.83
N GLU A 29 -3.12 -0.56 -8.24
CA GLU A 29 -3.30 -0.55 -6.78
C GLU A 29 -3.93 -1.87 -6.29
N PRO A 30 -3.35 -2.52 -5.28
CA PRO A 30 -4.01 -3.62 -4.61
C PRO A 30 -5.08 -3.10 -3.66
N ILE A 31 -6.20 -3.79 -3.61
CA ILE A 31 -7.25 -3.58 -2.61
C ILE A 31 -7.08 -4.63 -1.53
N ILE A 32 -7.05 -4.17 -0.28
CA ILE A 32 -7.00 -5.02 0.91
C ILE A 32 -8.16 -4.60 1.80
N ILE A 33 -9.08 -5.51 2.09
CA ILE A 33 -10.15 -5.32 3.06
C ILE A 33 -10.09 -6.44 4.10
N THR A 34 -10.43 -6.13 5.36
CA THR A 34 -10.41 -7.13 6.43
C THR A 34 -11.72 -7.92 6.44
N GLY A 35 -11.69 -9.18 6.93
CA GLY A 35 -12.88 -10.01 7.07
C GLY A 35 -13.93 -9.42 8.02
N ASP A 36 -13.53 -8.48 8.87
CA ASP A 36 -14.41 -7.59 9.64
C ASP A 36 -15.45 -6.85 8.75
N THR A 37 -15.10 -6.54 7.50
CA THR A 37 -16.01 -5.94 6.50
C THR A 37 -16.96 -6.95 5.85
N LEU A 38 -16.68 -8.24 6.04
CA LEU A 38 -17.32 -9.40 5.42
C LEU A 38 -18.11 -10.23 6.43
N ALA A 39 -18.49 -9.64 7.57
CA ALA A 39 -19.03 -10.33 8.74
C ALA A 39 -20.19 -11.33 8.51
N ASN A 40 -20.94 -11.21 7.41
CA ASN A 40 -21.98 -12.20 7.06
C ASN A 40 -21.43 -13.57 6.67
N PHE A 41 -20.13 -13.65 6.34
CA PHE A 41 -19.43 -14.88 5.98
C PHE A 41 -18.47 -15.34 7.09
N ASN A 42 -18.57 -14.80 8.30
CA ASN A 42 -17.72 -15.26 9.41
C ASN A 42 -17.89 -16.77 9.65
N ASN A 43 -16.76 -17.47 9.78
CA ASN A 43 -16.61 -18.92 9.88
C ASN A 43 -17.02 -19.70 8.62
N CYS A 44 -17.23 -19.05 7.48
CA CYS A 44 -17.33 -19.75 6.20
C CYS A 44 -15.96 -20.26 5.80
N ALA A 45 -15.90 -21.49 5.27
CA ALA A 45 -14.66 -22.03 4.73
C ALA A 45 -14.19 -21.21 3.52
N LEU A 46 -12.93 -20.77 3.55
CA LEU A 46 -12.35 -19.86 2.55
C LEU A 46 -12.38 -20.46 1.13
N GLU A 47 -12.24 -21.78 1.02
CA GLU A 47 -12.31 -22.52 -0.25
C GLU A 47 -13.70 -22.45 -0.94
N ASN A 48 -14.74 -22.07 -0.20
CA ASN A 48 -16.11 -21.96 -0.71
C ASN A 48 -16.54 -20.50 -0.95
N LEU A 49 -15.60 -19.56 -0.85
CA LEU A 49 -15.85 -18.14 -1.11
C LEU A 49 -15.32 -17.77 -2.49
N TYR A 50 -16.10 -16.99 -3.24
CA TYR A 50 -15.79 -16.62 -4.61
C TYR A 50 -16.05 -15.12 -4.83
N LEU A 51 -15.08 -14.42 -5.42
CA LEU A 51 -15.15 -13.00 -5.69
C LEU A 51 -15.39 -12.73 -7.18
N PHE A 52 -16.50 -12.08 -7.51
CA PHE A 52 -16.86 -11.77 -8.88
C PHE A 52 -16.87 -10.28 -9.17
N SER A 53 -16.54 -9.95 -10.41
CA SER A 53 -16.84 -8.67 -11.04
C SER A 53 -18.03 -8.83 -11.99
N TYR A 54 -18.80 -7.76 -12.17
CA TYR A 54 -19.94 -7.74 -13.09
C TYR A 54 -19.67 -6.75 -14.22
N ASN A 55 -20.01 -7.13 -15.45
CA ASN A 55 -20.00 -6.23 -16.60
C ASN A 55 -21.44 -5.94 -17.02
N SER A 56 -21.85 -4.69 -16.88
CA SER A 56 -23.22 -4.24 -17.14
C SER A 56 -23.55 -4.09 -18.63
N ILE A 57 -22.53 -4.02 -19.50
CA ILE A 57 -22.69 -3.92 -20.95
C ILE A 57 -22.98 -5.29 -21.55
N SER A 58 -22.24 -6.32 -21.13
CA SER A 58 -22.43 -7.70 -21.59
C SER A 58 -23.40 -8.51 -20.73
N ASP A 59 -23.80 -8.00 -19.56
CA ASP A 59 -24.59 -8.71 -18.55
C ASP A 59 -23.94 -10.03 -18.13
N THR A 60 -22.63 -9.98 -17.86
CA THR A 60 -21.85 -11.17 -17.52
C THR A 60 -21.10 -11.01 -16.21
N TRP A 61 -21.01 -12.10 -15.48
CA TRP A 61 -20.17 -12.24 -14.31
C TRP A 61 -18.81 -12.82 -14.69
N ARG A 62 -17.77 -12.39 -13.99
CA ARG A 62 -16.40 -12.89 -14.16
C ARG A 62 -15.81 -13.13 -12.78
N LEU A 63 -15.43 -14.38 -12.49
CA LEU A 63 -14.59 -14.71 -11.35
C LEU A 63 -13.25 -13.98 -11.51
N ILE A 64 -12.86 -13.19 -10.51
CA ILE A 64 -11.62 -12.41 -10.57
C ILE A 64 -10.53 -13.05 -9.71
N PRO A 65 -9.25 -12.72 -9.93
CA PRO A 65 -8.20 -13.13 -9.01
C PRO A 65 -8.43 -12.49 -7.64
N PHE A 66 -8.47 -13.33 -6.60
CA PHE A 66 -8.52 -12.90 -5.22
C PHE A 66 -7.76 -13.88 -4.34
N GLN A 67 -7.34 -13.45 -3.16
CA GLN A 67 -6.84 -14.34 -2.12
C GLN A 67 -7.31 -13.89 -0.75
N PHE A 68 -7.46 -14.85 0.14
CA PHE A 68 -7.54 -14.59 1.57
C PHE A 68 -6.18 -14.86 2.19
N ASP A 69 -5.64 -13.85 2.88
CA ASP A 69 -4.46 -14.02 3.71
C ASP A 69 -4.89 -14.16 5.16
N GLU A 70 -4.70 -15.37 5.66
CA GLU A 70 -5.01 -15.71 7.05
C GLU A 70 -4.04 -15.06 8.01
N ILE A 71 -4.58 -14.40 9.03
CA ILE A 71 -3.80 -13.64 10.00
C ILE A 71 -4.14 -14.13 11.39
N ASN A 72 -3.13 -14.58 12.14
CA ASN A 72 -3.34 -14.96 13.53
C ASN A 72 -3.24 -13.73 14.47
N PRO A 73 -4.34 -13.31 15.11
CA PRO A 73 -4.38 -12.09 15.93
C PRO A 73 -3.56 -12.19 17.22
N ALA A 74 -3.22 -13.40 17.67
CA ALA A 74 -2.35 -13.60 18.83
C ALA A 74 -0.95 -13.00 18.62
N TYR A 75 -0.55 -12.82 17.35
CA TYR A 75 0.74 -12.25 16.96
C TYR A 75 0.62 -10.84 16.37
N GLN A 76 -0.59 -10.25 16.34
CA GLN A 76 -0.79 -8.85 15.96
C GLN A 76 -0.55 -7.89 17.15
N ASN A 77 -0.68 -8.38 18.40
CA ASN A 77 -0.79 -7.54 19.61
C ASN A 77 0.33 -7.66 20.66
N ALA A 78 1.35 -8.52 20.51
CA ALA A 78 2.36 -8.69 21.56
C ALA A 78 3.56 -7.75 21.40
N ARG A 79 3.42 -6.52 21.93
CA ARG A 79 4.48 -5.61 22.44
C ARG A 79 5.74 -5.34 21.59
N SER A 80 5.84 -5.78 20.34
CA SER A 80 6.99 -5.56 19.47
C SER A 80 6.56 -5.52 18.01
N GLU A 81 7.00 -4.49 17.30
CA GLU A 81 6.80 -4.29 15.85
C GLU A 81 7.31 -5.49 15.01
N ILE A 82 8.16 -6.33 15.61
CA ILE A 82 8.62 -7.64 15.12
C ILE A 82 7.49 -8.65 14.89
N GLN A 83 6.39 -8.59 15.65
CA GLN A 83 5.33 -9.58 15.51
C GLN A 83 4.33 -9.26 14.39
N ASP A 84 4.04 -7.98 14.14
CA ASP A 84 3.26 -7.55 12.97
C ASP A 84 3.95 -8.00 11.67
N SER A 85 5.29 -8.07 11.67
CA SER A 85 6.04 -8.55 10.51
C SER A 85 5.98 -10.05 10.25
N ILE A 86 5.60 -10.88 11.22
CA ILE A 86 5.49 -12.34 11.00
C ILE A 86 4.03 -12.81 10.93
N LYS A 87 3.06 -11.89 10.88
CA LYS A 87 1.62 -12.19 11.01
C LYS A 87 1.06 -13.17 9.98
N TYR A 88 1.73 -13.36 8.85
CA TYR A 88 1.36 -14.31 7.79
C TYR A 88 2.08 -15.68 7.90
N PHE A 89 3.05 -15.81 8.81
CA PHE A 89 3.95 -16.98 8.95
C PHE A 89 3.91 -17.59 10.35
N VAL A 90 2.91 -17.24 11.14
CA VAL A 90 2.68 -17.74 12.49
C VAL A 90 1.85 -19.02 12.45
N PRO A 91 1.92 -19.87 13.49
CA PRO A 91 1.18 -21.11 13.51
C PRO A 91 -0.33 -20.89 13.29
N GLU A 92 -0.92 -21.79 12.50
CA GLU A 92 -2.35 -21.87 12.24
C GLU A 92 -3.12 -21.95 13.57
N ASP A 93 -4.16 -21.14 13.72
CA ASP A 93 -5.04 -21.20 14.88
C ASP A 93 -6.24 -22.12 14.63
N SER A 94 -7.22 -22.12 15.54
CA SER A 94 -8.43 -22.94 15.40
C SER A 94 -9.38 -22.48 14.30
N LEU A 95 -9.17 -21.28 13.74
CA LEU A 95 -9.97 -20.69 12.67
C LEU A 95 -9.29 -20.80 11.31
N PHE A 96 -8.10 -21.39 11.23
CA PHE A 96 -7.43 -21.63 9.95
C PHE A 96 -8.33 -22.37 8.95
N GLY A 97 -8.38 -21.86 7.73
CA GLY A 97 -9.27 -22.28 6.64
C GLY A 97 -10.67 -21.67 6.69
N LEU A 98 -11.01 -20.88 7.72
CA LEU A 98 -12.30 -20.24 7.91
C LEU A 98 -12.14 -18.71 7.95
N LEU A 99 -13.07 -17.98 7.32
CA LEU A 99 -13.05 -16.52 7.36
C LEU A 99 -13.28 -15.99 8.77
N ASP A 100 -12.38 -15.15 9.26
CA ASP A 100 -12.58 -14.40 10.50
C ASP A 100 -12.43 -12.88 10.32
N SER A 101 -12.44 -12.12 11.43
CA SER A 101 -12.35 -10.65 11.39
C SER A 101 -10.97 -10.13 10.96
N ASP A 102 -9.93 -10.93 11.19
CA ASP A 102 -8.52 -10.56 11.06
C ASP A 102 -7.97 -10.89 9.67
N ASP A 103 -8.56 -11.86 8.97
CA ASP A 103 -8.20 -12.21 7.60
C ASP A 103 -8.26 -11.01 6.64
N GLU A 104 -7.36 -11.01 5.65
CA GLU A 104 -7.30 -10.00 4.59
C GLU A 104 -7.81 -10.59 3.27
N LEU A 105 -8.91 -10.05 2.72
CA LEU A 105 -9.29 -10.26 1.32
C LEU A 105 -8.48 -9.30 0.44
N VAL A 106 -7.78 -9.86 -0.55
CA VAL A 106 -6.86 -9.13 -1.43
C VAL A 106 -7.18 -9.41 -2.90
N PHE A 107 -7.26 -8.35 -3.71
CA PHE A 107 -7.45 -8.37 -5.16
C PHE A 107 -6.94 -7.05 -5.77
N MET A 108 -6.85 -6.90 -7.09
CA MET A 108 -6.41 -5.63 -7.70
C MET A 108 -7.59 -4.71 -8.04
N ALA A 109 -7.42 -3.40 -7.88
CA ALA A 109 -8.43 -2.41 -8.25
C ALA A 109 -8.78 -2.43 -9.75
N ALA A 110 -7.88 -2.92 -10.60
CA ALA A 110 -8.13 -3.17 -12.02
C ALA A 110 -9.29 -4.17 -12.28
N ASP A 111 -9.61 -5.02 -11.31
CA ASP A 111 -10.64 -6.05 -11.44
C ASP A 111 -12.01 -5.62 -10.92
N LEU A 112 -12.13 -4.40 -10.42
CA LEU A 112 -13.42 -3.81 -10.10
C LEU A 112 -14.31 -3.75 -11.34
N GLY A 113 -15.53 -4.27 -11.20
CA GLY A 113 -16.57 -4.20 -12.20
C GLY A 113 -17.60 -3.12 -11.91
N ASP A 114 -18.75 -3.29 -12.56
CA ASP A 114 -19.89 -2.41 -12.51
C ASP A 114 -20.86 -2.77 -11.38
N GLN A 115 -21.74 -1.85 -11.03
CA GLN A 115 -22.85 -2.17 -10.15
C GLN A 115 -23.85 -3.09 -10.88
N ALA A 116 -24.03 -4.29 -10.35
CA ALA A 116 -25.04 -5.24 -10.76
C ALA A 116 -26.44 -4.83 -10.31
N ASN A 117 -27.45 -5.20 -11.10
CA ASN A 117 -28.84 -5.15 -10.65
C ASN A 117 -29.04 -6.09 -9.46
N THR A 118 -29.97 -5.74 -8.55
CA THR A 118 -30.27 -6.57 -7.36
C THR A 118 -30.74 -7.98 -7.72
N ASP A 119 -31.28 -8.14 -8.93
CA ASP A 119 -31.89 -9.37 -9.41
C ASP A 119 -30.98 -10.15 -10.37
N SER A 120 -29.82 -9.59 -10.75
CA SER A 120 -28.78 -10.30 -11.52
C SER A 120 -27.93 -11.12 -10.55
N TRP A 121 -27.75 -12.42 -10.77
CA TRP A 121 -26.96 -13.33 -9.92
C TRP A 121 -26.09 -14.24 -10.78
N VAL A 122 -24.97 -14.73 -10.21
CA VAL A 122 -24.19 -15.81 -10.82
C VAL A 122 -25.04 -17.08 -10.79
N GLU A 123 -25.18 -17.75 -11.94
CA GLU A 123 -25.84 -19.05 -12.02
C GLU A 123 -25.13 -20.03 -11.05
N GLU A 124 -25.86 -20.96 -10.42
CA GLU A 124 -25.25 -21.99 -9.55
C GLU A 124 -24.69 -21.50 -8.18
N THR A 125 -24.99 -20.27 -7.75
CA THR A 125 -24.69 -19.84 -6.38
C THR A 125 -25.85 -20.14 -5.41
N ASP A 126 -25.53 -20.84 -4.31
CA ASP A 126 -26.51 -21.37 -3.36
C ASP A 126 -27.02 -20.33 -2.33
N SER A 127 -26.52 -19.10 -2.33
CA SER A 127 -26.59 -18.24 -1.13
C SER A 127 -26.60 -16.73 -1.37
N ASN A 128 -26.62 -15.99 -0.25
CA ASN A 128 -26.52 -14.54 -0.19
C ASN A 128 -25.17 -14.05 -0.75
N ARG A 129 -25.13 -12.79 -1.18
CA ARG A 129 -23.89 -12.13 -1.57
C ARG A 129 -23.64 -10.88 -0.73
N ILE A 130 -22.39 -10.47 -0.66
CA ILE A 130 -22.02 -9.11 -0.25
C ILE A 130 -21.60 -8.37 -1.51
N GLU A 131 -22.32 -7.29 -1.84
CA GLU A 131 -21.84 -6.27 -2.76
C GLU A 131 -20.86 -5.37 -2.01
N ILE A 132 -19.68 -5.17 -2.57
CA ILE A 132 -18.62 -4.34 -2.00
C ILE A 132 -18.36 -3.22 -3.01
N ALA A 133 -18.75 -2.01 -2.64
CA ALA A 133 -18.57 -0.81 -3.42
C ALA A 133 -17.32 -0.05 -2.96
N PHE A 134 -16.49 0.31 -3.92
CA PHE A 134 -15.30 1.13 -3.75
C PHE A 134 -15.55 2.50 -4.36
N PHE A 135 -15.11 3.56 -3.69
CA PHE A 135 -15.27 4.94 -4.13
C PHE A 135 -13.92 5.67 -4.11
N ASP A 136 -13.54 6.25 -5.24
CA ASP A 136 -12.37 7.09 -5.36
C ASP A 136 -12.78 8.57 -5.21
N SER A 137 -12.38 9.20 -4.11
CA SER A 137 -12.69 10.62 -3.87
C SER A 137 -11.89 11.58 -4.77
N THR A 138 -10.82 11.11 -5.42
CA THR A 138 -9.96 11.97 -6.25
C THR A 138 -10.60 12.29 -7.60
N ASP A 139 -11.36 11.34 -8.16
CA ASP A 139 -12.03 11.45 -9.47
C ASP A 139 -13.55 11.17 -9.41
N ASN A 140 -14.10 10.92 -8.22
CA ASN A 140 -15.52 10.59 -7.97
C ASN A 140 -16.01 9.37 -8.75
N THR A 141 -15.14 8.39 -8.98
CA THR A 141 -15.49 7.12 -9.62
C THR A 141 -15.81 6.04 -8.59
N SER A 142 -16.54 5.02 -9.02
CA SER A 142 -16.89 3.86 -8.19
C SER A 142 -16.64 2.57 -8.95
N GLY A 143 -16.35 1.51 -8.20
CA GLY A 143 -16.18 0.16 -8.72
C GLY A 143 -16.71 -0.87 -7.74
N TYR A 144 -17.07 -2.05 -8.23
CA TYR A 144 -17.83 -3.03 -7.46
C TYR A 144 -17.24 -4.43 -7.61
N VAL A 145 -17.28 -5.20 -6.54
CA VAL A 145 -17.12 -6.66 -6.55
C VAL A 145 -18.18 -7.30 -5.67
N TYR A 146 -18.36 -8.60 -5.87
CA TYR A 146 -19.43 -9.37 -5.27
C TYR A 146 -18.87 -10.65 -4.69
N LEU A 147 -18.91 -10.76 -3.37
CA LEU A 147 -18.47 -11.95 -2.64
C LEU A 147 -19.66 -12.89 -2.45
N TYR A 148 -19.48 -14.13 -2.90
CA TYR A 148 -20.46 -15.20 -2.79
C TYR A 148 -19.90 -16.35 -1.96
N PHE A 149 -20.79 -17.08 -1.31
CA PHE A 149 -20.51 -18.42 -0.80
C PHE A 149 -21.19 -19.44 -1.71
N SER A 150 -20.47 -20.48 -2.13
CA SER A 150 -21.06 -21.61 -2.85
C SER A 150 -20.31 -22.90 -2.50
N GLN A 151 -21.06 -23.98 -2.25
CA GLN A 151 -20.50 -25.33 -2.09
C GLN A 151 -20.59 -26.16 -3.37
N SER A 152 -21.35 -25.66 -4.35
CA SER A 152 -21.61 -26.35 -5.61
C SER A 152 -20.78 -25.81 -6.77
N LEU A 153 -20.32 -24.56 -6.67
CA LEU A 153 -19.42 -23.96 -7.65
C LEU A 153 -18.05 -24.67 -7.58
N ASP A 154 -17.55 -25.14 -8.72
CA ASP A 154 -16.26 -25.85 -8.88
C ASP A 154 -15.38 -25.08 -9.88
N GLU A 155 -15.25 -23.76 -9.67
CA GLU A 155 -14.38 -22.91 -10.47
C GLU A 155 -13.02 -22.73 -9.80
N THR A 156 -11.94 -22.85 -10.57
CA THR A 156 -10.61 -22.53 -10.07
C THR A 156 -10.43 -21.02 -10.01
N VAL A 157 -10.08 -20.50 -8.82
CA VAL A 157 -9.74 -19.07 -8.65
C VAL A 157 -8.59 -18.72 -9.61
N PRO A 158 -8.78 -17.74 -10.51
CA PRO A 158 -7.73 -17.35 -11.42
C PRO A 158 -6.59 -16.68 -10.65
N SER A 159 -5.36 -16.86 -11.14
CA SER A 159 -4.18 -16.09 -10.72
C SER A 159 -3.93 -14.99 -11.75
N TYR A 160 -3.22 -13.93 -11.37
CA TYR A 160 -2.50 -13.18 -12.41
C TYR A 160 -1.45 -14.11 -13.00
N ASP A 161 -1.41 -14.19 -14.33
CA ASP A 161 -0.43 -15.03 -15.00
C ASP A 161 0.99 -14.68 -14.52
N GLU A 162 1.85 -15.69 -14.42
CA GLU A 162 3.28 -15.57 -14.09
C GLU A 162 3.66 -14.89 -12.76
N LEU A 163 2.72 -14.61 -11.84
CA LEU A 163 3.07 -14.23 -10.47
C LEU A 163 3.55 -15.46 -9.70
N ASP A 164 4.86 -15.70 -9.71
CA ASP A 164 5.49 -16.92 -9.22
C ASP A 164 6.74 -16.64 -8.38
N TYR A 165 7.05 -17.58 -7.48
CA TYR A 165 8.25 -17.57 -6.66
C TYR A 165 9.12 -18.79 -6.94
N ASP A 166 10.29 -18.54 -7.54
CA ASP A 166 11.32 -19.55 -7.73
C ASP A 166 12.18 -19.65 -6.46
N SER A 167 11.86 -20.67 -5.64
CA SER A 167 12.59 -20.96 -4.40
C SER A 167 14.04 -21.43 -4.59
N GLN A 168 14.43 -21.89 -5.79
CA GLN A 168 15.81 -22.35 -6.02
C GLN A 168 16.76 -21.17 -6.23
N ASN A 169 16.25 -20.10 -6.85
CA ASN A 169 17.04 -18.91 -7.19
C ASN A 169 16.65 -17.67 -6.36
N ASP A 170 15.72 -17.80 -5.39
CA ASP A 170 15.10 -16.71 -4.61
C ASP A 170 14.71 -15.55 -5.53
N ARG A 171 13.75 -15.83 -6.41
CA ARG A 171 13.33 -14.91 -7.47
C ARG A 171 11.82 -14.83 -7.54
N ILE A 172 11.32 -13.61 -7.71
CA ILE A 172 9.90 -13.33 -7.91
C ILE A 172 9.72 -12.83 -9.33
N SER A 173 8.81 -13.48 -10.05
CA SER A 173 8.40 -13.09 -11.39
C SER A 173 6.93 -12.67 -11.34
N SER A 174 6.55 -11.71 -12.18
CA SER A 174 5.17 -11.43 -12.57
C SER A 174 5.11 -11.31 -14.09
N LEU A 175 3.93 -11.11 -14.69
CA LEU A 175 3.86 -10.71 -16.10
C LEU A 175 4.66 -9.44 -16.40
N ASN A 176 4.85 -8.52 -15.45
CA ASN A 176 5.34 -7.16 -15.74
C ASN A 176 6.81 -6.94 -15.36
N TYR A 177 7.32 -7.71 -14.39
CA TYR A 177 8.65 -7.53 -13.86
C TYR A 177 9.24 -8.84 -13.32
N GLU A 178 10.54 -8.81 -13.06
CA GLU A 178 11.27 -9.86 -12.37
C GLU A 178 12.19 -9.21 -11.33
N ILE A 179 12.26 -9.80 -10.13
CA ILE A 179 13.11 -9.35 -9.03
C ILE A 179 13.87 -10.56 -8.49
N GLY A 180 15.20 -10.48 -8.44
CA GLY A 180 16.03 -11.47 -7.77
C GLY A 180 16.48 -11.01 -6.38
N PHE A 181 16.81 -11.98 -5.53
CA PHE A 181 17.47 -11.75 -4.25
C PHE A 181 18.79 -12.51 -4.19
N ASN A 182 19.81 -11.89 -3.59
CA ASN A 182 21.11 -12.51 -3.38
C ASN A 182 21.09 -13.46 -2.16
N ASN A 183 22.23 -14.09 -1.87
CA ASN A 183 22.39 -15.00 -0.73
C ASN A 183 22.26 -14.31 0.64
N THR A 184 22.32 -12.99 0.72
CA THR A 184 22.03 -12.19 1.94
C THR A 184 20.58 -11.69 1.96
N GLY A 185 19.73 -12.17 1.05
CA GLY A 185 18.29 -11.87 1.00
C GLY A 185 17.94 -10.46 0.52
N GLN A 186 18.94 -9.68 0.10
CA GLN A 186 18.80 -8.33 -0.46
C GLN A 186 18.51 -8.42 -1.96
N LEU A 187 17.90 -7.37 -2.52
CA LEU A 187 17.64 -7.28 -3.96
C LEU A 187 18.95 -7.42 -4.73
N SER A 188 18.96 -8.25 -5.78
CA SER A 188 20.13 -8.48 -6.64
C SER A 188 19.95 -7.95 -8.05
N ASP A 189 18.73 -7.94 -8.56
CA ASP A 189 18.42 -7.51 -9.92
C ASP A 189 16.94 -7.19 -10.05
N VAL A 190 16.63 -6.28 -10.97
CA VAL A 190 15.27 -5.84 -11.27
C VAL A 190 15.12 -5.67 -12.77
N LYS A 191 14.14 -6.35 -13.35
CA LYS A 191 13.82 -6.28 -14.78
C LYS A 191 12.41 -5.81 -15.00
N ILE A 192 12.22 -4.99 -16.01
CA ILE A 192 10.90 -4.62 -16.54
C ILE A 192 10.72 -5.41 -17.85
N LYS A 193 9.70 -6.27 -17.89
CA LYS A 193 9.54 -7.28 -18.95
C LYS A 193 9.05 -6.68 -20.27
N GLU A 194 9.38 -7.36 -21.37
CA GLU A 194 8.96 -7.03 -22.74
C GLU A 194 7.43 -7.04 -22.92
N THR A 195 6.71 -7.82 -22.10
CA THR A 195 5.24 -7.89 -22.05
C THR A 195 4.57 -6.52 -21.86
N ILE A 196 5.23 -5.61 -21.13
CA ILE A 196 4.81 -4.21 -20.96
C ILE A 196 5.73 -3.22 -21.71
N GLY A 197 6.55 -3.73 -22.61
CA GLY A 197 7.46 -2.97 -23.47
C GLY A 197 8.84 -2.67 -22.87
N GLY A 198 9.16 -3.18 -21.67
CA GLY A 198 10.49 -3.00 -21.07
C GLY A 198 11.60 -3.73 -21.83
N SER A 199 12.85 -3.48 -21.47
CA SER A 199 14.02 -4.09 -22.11
C SER A 199 14.24 -5.56 -21.73
N ASN A 200 13.62 -6.03 -20.65
CA ASN A 200 13.88 -7.34 -20.03
C ASN A 200 15.36 -7.57 -19.62
N GLU A 201 16.14 -6.49 -19.54
CA GLU A 201 17.47 -6.47 -18.97
C GLU A 201 17.39 -6.03 -17.51
N ASP A 202 18.34 -6.50 -16.70
CA ASP A 202 18.50 -6.01 -15.33
C ASP A 202 18.94 -4.55 -15.35
N ILE A 203 18.18 -3.67 -14.71
CA ILE A 203 18.49 -2.24 -14.62
C ILE A 203 18.99 -1.82 -13.23
N PHE A 204 19.03 -2.74 -12.27
CA PHE A 204 19.35 -2.46 -10.88
C PHE A 204 20.73 -3.02 -10.53
N ASP A 205 21.55 -2.23 -9.84
CA ASP A 205 22.78 -2.77 -9.25
C ASP A 205 22.52 -3.23 -7.82
N ARG A 206 22.17 -2.29 -6.93
CA ARG A 206 21.94 -2.58 -5.52
C ARG A 206 21.14 -1.51 -4.80
N ILE A 207 20.64 -1.89 -3.64
CA ILE A 207 20.14 -0.95 -2.64
C ILE A 207 21.34 -0.44 -1.84
N LYS A 208 21.56 0.86 -1.83
CA LYS A 208 22.61 1.50 -1.01
C LYS A 208 22.01 1.93 0.31
N ILE A 209 22.67 1.54 1.40
CA ILE A 209 22.35 1.98 2.75
C ILE A 209 23.58 2.71 3.28
N ARG A 210 23.41 3.90 3.86
CA ARG A 210 24.47 4.57 4.62
C ARG A 210 23.92 4.93 5.97
N VAL A 211 24.53 4.40 7.02
CA VAL A 211 24.26 4.79 8.39
C VAL A 211 25.56 5.25 9.01
N PHE A 212 25.61 6.51 9.43
CA PHE A 212 26.74 7.05 10.16
C PHE A 212 26.31 7.49 11.55
N LEU A 213 27.10 7.05 12.53
CA LEU A 213 26.82 7.24 13.93
C LEU A 213 28.03 7.86 14.63
N SER A 214 27.80 8.81 15.53
CA SER A 214 28.83 9.37 16.39
C SER A 214 28.68 8.86 17.82
N PHE A 215 29.81 8.56 18.46
CA PHE A 215 29.85 8.12 19.87
C PHE A 215 31.13 8.59 20.53
N LEU A 216 31.00 9.52 21.49
CA LEU A 216 32.14 10.22 22.09
C LEU A 216 33.04 10.81 20.98
N TRP A 217 34.33 10.50 20.99
CA TRP A 217 35.32 10.88 19.98
C TRP A 217 35.52 9.80 18.90
N ASN A 218 34.61 8.83 18.79
CA ASN A 218 34.61 7.79 17.77
C ASN A 218 33.39 7.94 16.86
N PHE A 219 33.46 7.26 15.72
CA PHE A 219 32.36 7.13 14.78
C PHE A 219 32.15 5.66 14.42
N LEU A 220 30.93 5.33 13.99
CA LEU A 220 30.56 4.05 13.43
C LEU A 220 29.92 4.27 12.07
N ALA A 221 30.11 3.30 11.20
CA ALA A 221 29.46 3.25 9.90
C ALA A 221 28.87 1.86 9.69
N ALA A 222 27.71 1.82 9.04
CA ALA A 222 27.16 0.60 8.46
C ALA A 222 26.63 0.91 7.06
N ASP A 223 26.75 -0.09 6.21
CA ASP A 223 26.35 -0.08 4.80
C ASP A 223 25.54 -1.34 4.48
N GLU A 224 25.12 -1.48 3.23
CA GLU A 224 24.35 -2.65 2.81
C GLU A 224 25.16 -3.96 2.90
N ASP A 225 26.51 -3.91 2.82
CA ASP A 225 27.38 -5.08 3.00
C ASP A 225 27.49 -5.48 4.49
N SER A 226 26.96 -4.65 5.39
CA SER A 226 26.86 -4.92 6.83
C SER A 226 25.58 -5.69 7.20
N VAL A 227 24.72 -6.02 6.23
CA VAL A 227 23.49 -6.80 6.40
C VAL A 227 23.78 -8.30 6.39
N VAL A 228 23.24 -9.01 7.38
CA VAL A 228 23.27 -10.48 7.43
C VAL A 228 21.84 -11.01 7.46
N SER A 229 21.52 -11.92 6.53
CA SER A 229 20.27 -12.67 6.55
C SER A 229 20.31 -13.79 7.57
N ASN A 230 19.26 -13.89 8.38
CA ASN A 230 19.06 -15.00 9.32
C ASN A 230 18.03 -16.01 8.78
N SER A 231 16.94 -15.52 8.19
CA SER A 231 15.88 -16.37 7.62
C SER A 231 15.10 -15.65 6.53
N VAL A 232 14.61 -16.40 5.55
CA VAL A 232 13.64 -15.96 4.55
C VAL A 232 12.48 -16.93 4.55
N GLN A 233 11.25 -16.41 4.60
CA GLN A 233 10.01 -17.17 4.49
C GLN A 233 9.17 -16.57 3.37
N VAL A 234 8.53 -17.42 2.57
CA VAL A 234 7.71 -17.00 1.43
C VAL A 234 6.38 -17.74 1.42
N LYS A 235 5.28 -17.00 1.22
CA LYS A 235 3.93 -17.52 0.97
C LYS A 235 3.46 -16.96 -0.36
N ALA A 236 3.33 -17.82 -1.36
CA ALA A 236 2.82 -17.45 -2.67
C ALA A 236 1.29 -17.59 -2.71
N GLY A 237 0.62 -16.65 -3.36
CA GLY A 237 -0.82 -16.63 -3.57
C GLY A 237 -1.18 -16.07 -4.94
N PRO A 238 -2.44 -16.24 -5.39
CA PRO A 238 -2.87 -15.90 -6.75
C PRO A 238 -2.89 -14.39 -7.06
N VAL A 239 -2.83 -13.53 -6.02
CA VAL A 239 -2.82 -12.07 -6.16
C VAL A 239 -1.53 -11.44 -5.69
N ARG A 240 -0.94 -11.96 -4.60
CA ARG A 240 0.33 -11.48 -4.07
C ARG A 240 1.19 -12.59 -3.50
N ILE A 241 2.49 -12.38 -3.60
CA ILE A 241 3.50 -13.15 -2.87
C ILE A 241 3.92 -12.33 -1.65
N ILE A 242 3.97 -13.00 -0.49
CA ILE A 242 4.44 -12.43 0.78
C ILE A 242 5.82 -13.03 1.05
N ARG A 243 6.84 -12.19 1.18
CA ARG A 243 8.21 -12.59 1.56
C ARG A 243 8.62 -11.85 2.83
N ASN A 244 8.97 -12.60 3.87
CA ASN A 244 9.50 -12.06 5.11
C ASN A 244 10.98 -12.45 5.25
N MET A 245 11.82 -11.45 5.51
CA MET A 245 13.23 -11.66 5.81
C MET A 245 13.52 -11.16 7.23
N SER A 246 14.17 -11.99 8.04
CA SER A 246 14.78 -11.55 9.29
C SER A 246 16.29 -11.46 9.12
N GLY A 247 16.89 -10.39 9.64
CA GLY A 247 18.31 -10.14 9.48
C GLY A 247 18.89 -9.32 10.63
N SER A 248 20.18 -9.00 10.50
CA SER A 248 20.86 -8.08 11.42
C SER A 248 21.73 -7.09 10.66
N PHE A 249 21.75 -5.84 11.10
CA PHE A 249 22.79 -4.87 10.75
C PHE A 249 23.96 -5.03 11.72
N ILE A 250 25.17 -5.20 11.19
CA ILE A 250 26.40 -5.30 11.99
C ILE A 250 27.14 -3.96 11.95
N TYR A 251 27.03 -3.18 13.02
CA TYR A 251 27.80 -1.95 13.18
C TYR A 251 29.22 -2.29 13.66
N ARG A 252 30.23 -1.89 12.89
CA ARG A 252 31.64 -2.19 13.16
C ARG A 252 32.23 -1.20 14.17
N PHE A 253 32.26 -1.57 15.45
CA PHE A 253 32.95 -0.80 16.50
C PHE A 253 34.43 -1.19 16.60
N PRO A 254 35.34 -0.27 17.00
CA PRO A 254 36.74 -0.61 17.23
C PRO A 254 37.00 -1.63 18.36
N ILE A 255 36.03 -1.89 19.23
CA ILE A 255 36.18 -2.67 20.47
C ILE A 255 35.23 -3.88 20.53
N PHE A 256 33.99 -3.79 20.01
CA PHE A 256 33.02 -4.89 19.95
C PHE A 256 31.92 -4.63 18.90
N PRO A 257 31.53 -5.59 18.04
CA PRO A 257 30.44 -5.36 17.08
C PRO A 257 29.09 -5.18 17.79
N ILE A 258 28.23 -4.30 17.24
CA ILE A 258 26.82 -4.16 17.65
C ILE A 258 25.95 -4.78 16.56
N ASN A 259 25.10 -5.74 16.93
CA ASN A 259 24.21 -6.42 16.01
C ASN A 259 22.76 -5.99 16.29
N GLU A 260 22.19 -5.18 15.41
CA GLU A 260 20.78 -4.77 15.51
C GLU A 260 19.93 -5.61 14.59
N LYS A 261 18.91 -6.26 15.16
CA LYS A 261 18.00 -7.11 14.39
C LYS A 261 16.97 -6.27 13.66
N PHE A 262 16.67 -6.67 12.44
CA PHE A 262 15.58 -6.11 11.67
C PHE A 262 14.70 -7.20 11.07
N ILE A 263 13.50 -6.80 10.67
CA ILE A 263 12.62 -7.62 9.85
C ILE A 263 12.14 -6.79 8.68
N GLN A 264 12.21 -7.39 7.49
CA GLN A 264 11.74 -6.83 6.24
C GLN A 264 10.54 -7.64 5.74
N ASN A 265 9.39 -6.99 5.64
CA ASN A 265 8.23 -7.51 4.95
C ASN A 265 8.21 -7.02 3.52
N SER A 266 8.01 -7.92 2.59
CA SER A 266 7.96 -7.61 1.17
C SER A 266 6.69 -8.23 0.60
N LEU A 267 5.84 -7.40 -0.01
CA LEU A 267 4.63 -7.81 -0.72
C LEU A 267 4.86 -7.60 -2.21
N PHE A 268 4.52 -8.58 -3.03
CA PHE A 268 4.69 -8.52 -4.49
C PHE A 268 3.35 -8.74 -5.15
N TYR A 269 2.92 -7.74 -5.92
CA TYR A 269 1.70 -7.71 -6.72
C TYR A 269 2.07 -7.71 -8.19
N PRO A 270 1.12 -7.88 -9.13
CA PRO A 270 1.43 -7.91 -10.55
C PRO A 270 2.14 -6.65 -11.07
N TRP A 271 1.83 -5.47 -10.54
CA TRP A 271 2.37 -4.18 -11.03
C TRP A 271 3.32 -3.47 -10.08
N ASN A 272 3.37 -3.93 -8.83
CA ASN A 272 4.10 -3.23 -7.79
C ASN A 272 4.63 -4.18 -6.73
N SER A 273 5.53 -3.66 -5.91
CA SER A 273 5.96 -4.29 -4.67
C SER A 273 5.93 -3.27 -3.54
N ALA A 274 5.79 -3.75 -2.31
CA ALA A 274 5.89 -2.94 -1.11
C ALA A 274 6.92 -3.56 -0.16
N PHE A 275 7.93 -2.80 0.21
CA PHE A 275 8.93 -3.19 1.19
C PHE A 275 8.74 -2.38 2.46
N LYS A 276 8.66 -3.07 3.59
CA LYS A 276 8.60 -2.45 4.91
C LYS A 276 9.71 -3.02 5.78
N LEU A 277 10.69 -2.19 6.13
CA LEU A 277 11.73 -2.49 7.09
C LEU A 277 11.34 -1.86 8.42
N VAL A 278 11.28 -2.68 9.47
CA VAL A 278 10.67 -2.31 10.75
C VAL A 278 11.74 -2.12 11.80
N ASN A 279 11.53 -1.19 12.74
CA ASN A 279 12.35 -1.04 13.95
C ASN A 279 13.81 -0.64 13.64
N ILE A 280 14.04 0.23 12.64
CA ILE A 280 15.37 0.76 12.34
C ILE A 280 15.74 1.80 13.42
N PRO A 281 16.84 1.61 14.17
CA PRO A 281 17.22 2.55 15.21
C PRO A 281 17.91 3.79 14.62
N ILE A 282 17.37 4.98 14.90
CA ILE A 282 17.97 6.29 14.56
C ILE A 282 18.06 7.21 15.80
N GLY A 283 18.22 6.62 16.99
CA GLY A 283 18.37 7.36 18.24
C GLY A 283 19.59 6.90 19.01
N ASN A 284 19.64 7.25 20.30
CA ASN A 284 20.63 6.75 21.25
C ASN A 284 20.66 5.22 21.28
N LEU A 285 21.46 4.61 20.41
CA LEU A 285 21.68 3.18 20.39
C LEU A 285 22.29 2.81 21.74
N THR A 286 21.62 1.92 22.48
CA THR A 286 22.10 1.29 23.72
C THR A 286 22.18 2.18 24.97
N GLY A 287 21.63 3.40 24.94
CA GLY A 287 21.56 4.28 26.11
C GLY A 287 22.92 4.85 26.57
N ILE A 288 23.98 4.67 25.78
CA ILE A 288 25.34 5.17 26.07
C ILE A 288 25.67 6.50 25.37
N GLY A 289 24.81 7.00 24.48
CA GLY A 289 25.01 8.29 23.79
C GLY A 289 25.47 8.15 22.34
N ILE A 290 25.01 7.12 21.61
CA ILE A 290 25.32 6.97 20.17
C ILE A 290 24.30 7.80 19.37
N GLU A 291 24.74 8.79 18.62
CA GLU A 291 23.88 9.67 17.83
C GLU A 291 23.95 9.27 16.36
N VAL A 292 22.85 9.43 15.60
CA VAL A 292 22.87 9.21 14.15
C VAL A 292 23.11 10.54 13.48
N ASP A 293 24.21 10.67 12.76
CA ASP A 293 24.51 11.92 12.05
C ASP A 293 24.03 11.86 10.59
N GLU A 294 24.06 10.68 9.96
CA GLU A 294 23.61 10.49 8.58
C GLU A 294 22.85 9.17 8.41
N PHE A 295 21.73 9.23 7.70
CA PHE A 295 21.00 8.07 7.20
C PHE A 295 20.63 8.27 5.73
N ARG A 296 21.04 7.35 4.86
CA ARG A 296 20.62 7.29 3.45
C ARG A 296 20.11 5.91 3.11
N VAL A 297 19.02 5.87 2.36
CA VAL A 297 18.65 4.69 1.57
C VAL A 297 18.33 5.14 0.15
N SER A 298 18.92 4.46 -0.82
CA SER A 298 18.80 4.80 -2.22
C SER A 298 18.94 3.57 -3.13
N TRP A 299 18.31 3.64 -4.30
CA TRP A 299 18.31 2.60 -5.34
C TRP A 299 19.32 3.00 -6.40
N ASP A 300 20.37 2.20 -6.56
CA ASP A 300 21.41 2.43 -7.57
C ASP A 300 21.10 1.60 -8.82
N PHE A 301 21.10 2.25 -9.99
CA PHE A 301 20.97 1.55 -11.26
C PHE A 301 22.33 1.11 -11.77
N ASN A 302 22.30 0.10 -12.65
CA ASN A 302 23.51 -0.43 -13.30
C ASN A 302 23.72 0.19 -14.70
N ASP A 303 24.68 -0.35 -15.46
CA ASP A 303 25.07 0.14 -16.78
C ASP A 303 24.07 -0.13 -17.92
N ASN A 304 22.92 -0.74 -17.64
CA ASN A 304 21.78 -0.81 -18.56
C ASN A 304 20.82 0.38 -18.45
N SER A 305 20.95 1.20 -17.41
CA SER A 305 20.11 2.40 -17.20
C SER A 305 20.45 3.65 -18.02
N PRO A 306 21.66 3.84 -18.61
CA PRO A 306 21.94 5.01 -19.43
C PRO A 306 20.90 5.25 -20.53
N GLY A 307 20.47 6.50 -20.69
CA GLY A 307 19.38 6.90 -21.60
C GLY A 307 17.99 6.93 -20.96
N MET A 308 17.85 6.46 -19.71
CA MET A 308 16.72 6.80 -18.85
C MET A 308 16.85 8.24 -18.35
N ASN A 309 15.75 8.80 -17.85
CA ASN A 309 15.75 10.06 -17.11
C ASN A 309 15.26 9.82 -15.69
N PHE A 310 15.89 10.52 -14.75
CA PHE A 310 15.45 10.65 -13.37
C PHE A 310 14.41 11.77 -13.22
N TYR A 311 13.31 11.45 -12.55
CA TYR A 311 12.22 12.36 -12.24
C TYR A 311 11.92 12.34 -10.74
N SER A 312 11.41 13.46 -10.24
CA SER A 312 10.78 13.54 -8.92
C SER A 312 9.74 14.66 -8.90
N GLU A 313 9.03 14.83 -7.78
CA GLU A 313 8.02 15.88 -7.60
C GLU A 313 8.53 17.28 -7.98
N PHE A 314 9.82 17.55 -7.76
CA PHE A 314 10.45 18.84 -8.04
C PHE A 314 11.37 18.85 -9.27
N ASN A 315 11.49 17.72 -9.98
CA ASN A 315 12.32 17.55 -11.17
C ASN A 315 11.53 16.93 -12.33
N LEU A 316 10.34 17.48 -12.63
CA LEU A 316 9.45 16.96 -13.69
C LEU A 316 10.03 17.07 -15.11
N GLY A 317 11.03 17.93 -15.31
CA GLY A 317 11.71 18.10 -16.60
C GLY A 317 12.64 16.93 -16.98
N GLY A 318 12.92 16.02 -16.04
CA GLY A 318 13.85 14.92 -16.23
C GLY A 318 15.31 15.36 -16.12
N ILE A 319 16.12 14.53 -15.46
CA ILE A 319 17.57 14.63 -15.43
C ILE A 319 18.11 13.38 -16.14
N PRO A 320 18.91 13.51 -17.22
CA PRO A 320 19.46 12.35 -17.91
C PRO A 320 20.26 11.47 -16.95
N ILE A 321 20.07 10.16 -17.02
CA ILE A 321 20.97 9.20 -16.39
C ILE A 321 22.03 8.89 -17.45
N ASP A 322 23.20 9.50 -17.33
CA ASP A 322 24.28 9.39 -18.33
C ASP A 322 25.68 9.20 -17.73
N GLY A 323 25.76 9.12 -16.39
CA GLY A 323 27.00 8.96 -15.64
C GLY A 323 27.71 10.27 -15.33
N SER A 324 27.14 11.41 -15.72
CA SER A 324 27.68 12.75 -15.47
C SER A 324 26.90 13.44 -14.35
N LYS A 325 27.60 13.99 -13.37
CA LYS A 325 26.94 14.70 -12.26
C LYS A 325 26.13 15.91 -12.74
N ASP A 326 24.82 15.85 -12.58
CA ASP A 326 23.89 16.92 -12.90
C ASP A 326 23.41 17.73 -11.68
N SER A 327 22.96 18.96 -11.93
CA SER A 327 22.28 19.78 -10.93
C SER A 327 20.80 19.45 -10.86
N PHE A 328 20.26 19.27 -9.66
CA PHE A 328 18.84 18.97 -9.46
C PHE A 328 18.27 19.70 -8.26
N ASN A 329 16.95 19.77 -8.19
CA ASN A 329 16.25 20.24 -7.01
C ASN A 329 16.12 19.09 -6.00
N SER A 330 16.89 19.16 -4.91
CA SER A 330 16.89 18.15 -3.84
C SER A 330 15.76 18.30 -2.83
N THR A 331 14.77 19.18 -3.09
CA THR A 331 13.64 19.38 -2.19
C THR A 331 12.85 18.09 -2.01
N ILE A 332 12.40 17.89 -0.78
CA ILE A 332 11.52 16.80 -0.39
C ILE A 332 10.48 17.34 0.60
N GLN A 333 9.37 16.63 0.80
CA GLN A 333 8.32 16.98 1.76
C GLN A 333 8.33 16.00 2.95
N PRO A 334 9.06 16.29 4.04
CA PRO A 334 9.06 15.44 5.22
C PRO A 334 7.66 15.34 5.86
N GLY A 335 7.36 14.17 6.41
CA GLY A 335 6.03 13.86 6.95
C GLY A 335 4.97 13.55 5.88
N ASN A 336 5.37 13.41 4.62
CA ASN A 336 4.50 13.07 3.50
C ASN A 336 5.08 11.91 2.66
N LEU A 337 4.25 11.35 1.76
CA LEU A 337 4.74 10.48 0.69
C LEU A 337 5.40 11.33 -0.39
N ASN A 338 6.62 10.93 -0.74
CA ASN A 338 7.44 11.50 -1.81
C ASN A 338 7.66 10.42 -2.88
N TRP A 339 8.10 10.84 -4.06
CA TRP A 339 8.39 9.89 -5.14
C TRP A 339 9.59 10.31 -5.98
N SER A 340 10.27 9.30 -6.51
CA SER A 340 11.28 9.41 -7.57
C SER A 340 11.04 8.32 -8.62
N MET A 341 11.50 8.55 -9.83
CA MET A 341 11.33 7.59 -10.92
C MET A 341 12.50 7.64 -11.90
N GLY A 342 13.07 6.49 -12.22
CA GLY A 342 13.88 6.31 -13.42
C GLY A 342 12.99 5.83 -14.56
N ALA A 343 12.96 6.53 -15.70
CA ALA A 343 12.12 6.14 -16.84
C ALA A 343 12.84 6.34 -18.19
N GLY A 344 12.78 5.32 -19.05
CA GLY A 344 13.34 5.37 -20.41
C GLY A 344 12.78 4.25 -21.29
N ALA A 345 13.50 3.91 -22.36
CA ALA A 345 13.13 2.82 -23.26
C ALA A 345 13.18 1.44 -22.57
N GLN A 346 13.96 1.32 -21.51
CA GLN A 346 14.12 0.13 -20.67
C GLN A 346 12.87 -0.23 -19.88
N GLY A 347 11.96 0.73 -19.70
CA GLY A 347 10.86 0.65 -18.73
C GLY A 347 10.93 1.83 -17.77
N SER A 348 10.01 1.87 -16.80
CA SER A 348 10.00 2.89 -15.76
C SER A 348 9.87 2.26 -14.37
N LEU A 349 10.78 2.59 -13.46
CA LEU A 349 10.74 2.21 -12.05
C LEU A 349 10.38 3.43 -11.22
N LEU A 350 9.16 3.46 -10.67
CA LEU A 350 8.69 4.50 -9.78
C LEU A 350 8.80 4.04 -8.33
N ASN A 351 9.60 4.74 -7.53
CA ASN A 351 9.75 4.53 -6.09
C ASN A 351 8.92 5.60 -5.35
N ILE A 352 7.98 5.17 -4.50
CA ILE A 352 7.19 6.05 -3.63
C ILE A 352 7.54 5.69 -2.19
N PHE A 353 7.89 6.69 -1.39
CA PHE A 353 8.42 6.46 -0.06
C PHE A 353 8.00 7.54 0.94
N TYR A 354 7.78 7.11 2.17
CA TYR A 354 7.52 8.03 3.28
C TYR A 354 8.83 8.48 3.89
N VAL A 355 8.99 9.79 4.03
CA VAL A 355 10.15 10.35 4.73
C VAL A 355 9.71 10.93 6.06
N PRO A 356 10.25 10.43 7.18
CA PRO A 356 9.85 10.89 8.49
C PRO A 356 10.32 12.34 8.73
N PRO A 357 9.55 13.17 9.45
CA PRO A 357 9.87 14.58 9.68
C PRO A 357 10.85 14.76 10.86
N PHE A 358 11.95 13.99 10.88
CA PHE A 358 13.01 14.16 11.86
C PHE A 358 14.35 14.44 11.16
N GLY A 359 15.21 15.17 11.85
CA GLY A 359 16.51 15.60 11.37
C GLY A 359 16.55 16.99 10.77
N ASP A 360 17.73 17.58 10.81
CA ASP A 360 17.93 19.00 10.50
C ASP A 360 17.93 19.27 9.00
N PHE A 361 18.41 18.32 8.21
CA PHE A 361 18.35 18.38 6.76
C PHE A 361 17.87 17.04 6.19
N ILE A 362 16.79 17.12 5.44
CA ILE A 362 16.20 15.98 4.76
C ILE A 362 16.10 16.37 3.29
N ASN A 363 16.76 15.59 2.43
CA ASN A 363 16.87 15.90 1.01
C ASN A 363 16.55 14.66 0.18
N LEU A 364 15.97 14.90 -0.99
CA LEU A 364 16.00 13.93 -2.08
C LEU A 364 17.48 13.72 -2.46
N TYR A 365 17.88 12.46 -2.51
CA TYR A 365 19.21 12.07 -2.93
C TYR A 365 19.15 11.62 -4.39
N TYR A 366 20.04 12.17 -5.21
CA TYR A 366 20.30 11.73 -6.56
C TYR A 366 21.80 11.89 -6.82
N PHE A 367 22.44 10.83 -7.29
CA PHE A 367 23.86 10.84 -7.60
C PHE A 367 24.16 9.93 -8.79
N GLU A 368 25.11 10.33 -9.60
CA GLU A 368 25.66 9.50 -10.66
C GLU A 368 27.14 9.79 -10.80
N ALA A 369 27.91 8.73 -10.91
CA ALA A 369 29.34 8.78 -11.17
C ALA A 369 29.85 7.41 -11.63
N THR A 370 30.55 7.41 -12.76
CA THR A 370 31.22 6.21 -13.27
C THR A 370 32.72 6.21 -13.01
N ASP A 371 33.25 7.25 -12.37
CA ASP A 371 34.68 7.46 -12.14
C ASP A 371 35.18 6.93 -10.79
N GLY A 372 34.32 6.21 -10.04
CA GLY A 372 34.64 5.72 -8.70
C GLY A 372 34.39 6.74 -7.58
N SER A 373 33.84 7.93 -7.89
CA SER A 373 33.37 8.82 -6.85
C SER A 373 32.08 8.29 -6.22
N SER A 374 32.00 8.36 -4.89
CA SER A 374 30.98 7.63 -4.13
C SER A 374 29.74 8.44 -3.78
N GLY A 375 29.72 9.75 -4.06
CA GLY A 375 28.64 10.66 -3.61
C GLY A 375 28.51 10.78 -2.08
N ASP A 376 29.27 9.97 -1.34
CA ASP A 376 29.30 9.89 0.09
C ASP A 376 30.18 11.02 0.64
N SER A 377 29.69 11.72 1.66
CA SER A 377 30.51 12.68 2.41
C SER A 377 31.74 11.97 2.99
N SER A 378 32.78 12.72 3.41
CA SER A 378 34.16 12.32 3.76
C SER A 378 34.38 11.17 4.77
N ILE A 379 33.32 10.46 5.14
CA ILE A 379 33.21 9.36 6.08
C ILE A 379 33.40 8.00 5.38
N PHE A 380 32.71 7.75 4.27
CA PHE A 380 32.89 6.54 3.46
C PHE A 380 33.88 6.88 2.35
N SER A 381 35.17 6.63 2.62
CA SER A 381 36.23 6.87 1.64
C SER A 381 36.20 5.93 0.42
N TYR A 382 35.13 5.15 0.25
CA TYR A 382 34.95 4.15 -0.78
C TYR A 382 33.46 4.02 -1.13
N ASP A 383 33.17 3.75 -2.40
CA ASP A 383 31.86 3.25 -2.82
C ASP A 383 31.82 1.72 -2.58
N THR A 384 30.62 1.21 -2.35
CA THR A 384 30.36 -0.22 -2.18
C THR A 384 29.94 -0.83 -3.52
N GLY A 385 30.03 -2.15 -3.68
CA GLY A 385 29.72 -2.80 -4.95
C GLY A 385 30.82 -2.61 -6.02
N ASP A 386 30.44 -2.25 -7.24
CA ASP A 386 31.35 -2.14 -8.40
C ASP A 386 32.05 -0.77 -8.53
N MET A 387 31.81 0.12 -7.56
CA MET A 387 32.29 1.50 -7.52
C MET A 387 31.77 2.38 -8.66
N LYS A 388 30.62 2.03 -9.23
CA LYS A 388 29.89 2.90 -10.15
C LYS A 388 28.53 3.19 -9.56
N SER A 389 27.97 4.30 -10.01
CA SER A 389 26.61 4.68 -9.68
C SER A 389 25.97 5.29 -10.90
N TYR A 390 24.86 4.70 -11.33
CA TYR A 390 24.03 5.24 -12.40
C TYR A 390 22.69 5.62 -11.78
N GLY A 391 22.41 6.91 -11.66
CA GLY A 391 21.13 7.39 -11.14
C GLY A 391 20.74 6.84 -9.76
N ASP A 392 21.69 6.77 -8.83
CA ASP A 392 21.46 6.40 -7.43
C ASP A 392 20.52 7.39 -6.78
N ASN A 393 19.30 6.92 -6.46
CA ASN A 393 18.23 7.80 -6.06
C ASN A 393 17.46 7.31 -4.83
N GLY A 394 17.11 8.26 -3.97
CA GLY A 394 16.43 7.98 -2.72
C GLY A 394 16.32 9.24 -1.87
N PHE A 395 16.62 9.12 -0.58
CA PHE A 395 16.67 10.27 0.31
C PHE A 395 17.79 10.11 1.32
N SER A 396 18.28 11.26 1.77
CA SER A 396 19.28 11.38 2.81
C SER A 396 18.75 12.25 3.93
N LEU A 397 19.11 11.89 5.14
CA LEU A 397 18.81 12.60 6.37
C LEU A 397 20.12 12.89 7.09
N LEU A 398 20.30 14.15 7.49
CA LEU A 398 21.47 14.63 8.22
C LEU A 398 21.03 15.35 9.49
N ASN A 399 21.70 15.06 10.59
CA ASN A 399 21.50 15.72 11.88
C ASN A 399 22.68 16.65 12.19
N ASN A 400 22.38 17.89 12.55
CA ASN A 400 23.29 18.82 13.19
C ASN A 400 23.23 18.58 14.70
N ILE A 401 24.36 18.20 15.27
CA ILE A 401 24.59 17.74 16.65
C ILE A 401 24.23 18.78 17.76
N GLU A 402 23.57 19.90 17.44
CA GLU A 402 23.15 20.91 18.43
C GLU A 402 21.76 20.68 19.05
N ASN A 403 20.88 19.87 18.43
CA ASN A 403 19.54 19.58 18.94
C ASN A 403 19.29 18.07 19.04
N SER A 404 19.84 17.47 20.08
CA SER A 404 19.77 16.03 20.35
C SER A 404 18.34 15.46 20.24
N VAL A 405 18.16 14.55 19.27
CA VAL A 405 16.99 13.68 19.20
C VAL A 405 16.95 12.85 20.48
N THR A 406 15.83 12.90 21.20
CA THR A 406 15.64 12.18 22.45
C THR A 406 15.80 10.67 22.27
N THR A 407 16.33 10.02 23.31
CA THR A 407 16.65 8.58 23.42
C THR A 407 15.53 7.65 22.93
N ASP A 408 15.90 6.57 22.23
CA ASP A 408 15.05 5.47 21.71
C ASP A 408 14.20 5.70 20.45
N THR A 409 14.53 6.71 19.62
CA THR A 409 13.81 6.89 18.34
C THR A 409 14.09 5.74 17.36
N LYS A 410 13.04 5.03 16.99
CA LYS A 410 12.99 4.03 15.93
C LYS A 410 11.98 4.45 14.89
N PHE A 411 12.22 4.10 13.65
CA PHE A 411 11.28 4.38 12.58
C PHE A 411 11.09 3.17 11.68
N ASP A 412 9.89 3.09 11.13
CA ASP A 412 9.55 2.17 10.08
C ASP A 412 9.84 2.83 8.74
N PHE A 413 10.48 2.07 7.88
CA PHE A 413 10.82 2.46 6.53
C PHE A 413 9.92 1.72 5.57
N GLN A 414 9.17 2.44 4.73
CA GLN A 414 8.25 1.83 3.78
C GLN A 414 8.39 2.44 2.38
N TYR A 415 8.59 1.55 1.40
CA TYR A 415 8.78 1.84 -0.01
C TYR A 415 7.78 1.06 -0.83
N TYR A 416 7.19 1.73 -1.81
CA TYR A 416 6.37 1.13 -2.85
C TYR A 416 7.12 1.29 -4.17
N ASN A 417 7.31 0.21 -4.90
CA ASN A 417 7.93 0.25 -6.22
C ASN A 417 6.89 -0.16 -7.26
N PHE A 418 6.73 0.65 -8.30
CA PHE A 418 5.87 0.36 -9.43
C PHE A 418 6.73 0.09 -10.65
N PHE A 419 6.44 -1.02 -11.33
CA PHE A 419 7.13 -1.46 -12.54
C PHE A 419 6.23 -1.15 -13.73
N LEU A 420 6.60 -0.13 -14.48
CA LEU A 420 5.71 0.56 -15.40
C LEU A 420 6.26 0.52 -16.83
N PRO A 421 5.39 0.70 -17.85
CA PRO A 421 5.82 0.74 -19.24
C PRO A 421 6.92 1.78 -19.52
N PRO A 422 7.67 1.64 -20.62
CA PRO A 422 8.68 2.61 -21.03
C PRO A 422 8.17 4.05 -21.09
N ASN A 423 9.05 4.99 -20.74
CA ASN A 423 8.79 6.44 -20.80
C ASN A 423 7.50 6.86 -20.06
N PHE A 424 7.25 6.28 -18.88
CA PHE A 424 6.09 6.63 -18.07
C PHE A 424 6.16 8.11 -17.67
N SER A 425 5.02 8.80 -17.76
CA SER A 425 4.98 10.25 -17.54
C SER A 425 5.12 10.59 -16.04
N PRO A 426 5.90 11.63 -15.69
CA PRO A 426 6.03 12.08 -14.31
C PRO A 426 4.71 12.66 -13.73
N GLU A 427 3.81 13.16 -14.59
CA GLU A 427 2.46 13.56 -14.19
C GLU A 427 1.63 12.35 -13.74
N ASN A 428 1.70 11.23 -14.48
CA ASN A 428 1.03 10.00 -14.09
C ASN A 428 1.66 9.40 -12.82
N ALA A 429 2.98 9.49 -12.64
CA ALA A 429 3.65 9.09 -11.40
C ALA A 429 3.15 9.92 -10.20
N SER A 430 3.01 11.23 -10.39
CA SER A 430 2.43 12.13 -9.37
C SER A 430 0.98 11.73 -9.03
N GLN A 431 0.18 11.36 -10.02
CA GLN A 431 -1.19 10.88 -9.78
C GLN A 431 -1.23 9.59 -8.98
N ILE A 432 -0.35 8.62 -9.25
CA ILE A 432 -0.24 7.39 -8.45
C ILE A 432 0.08 7.75 -6.99
N CYS A 433 1.04 8.64 -6.74
CA CYS A 433 1.38 9.08 -5.40
C CYS A 433 0.21 9.78 -4.67
N GLU A 434 -0.50 10.69 -5.33
CA GLU A 434 -1.69 11.35 -4.76
C GLU A 434 -2.83 10.37 -4.47
N LYS A 435 -3.01 9.37 -5.33
CA LYS A 435 -4.00 8.31 -5.14
C LYS A 435 -3.65 7.44 -3.92
N LEU A 436 -2.39 7.12 -3.67
CA LEU A 436 -1.98 6.42 -2.44
C LEU A 436 -2.22 7.25 -1.17
N LYS A 437 -2.11 8.58 -1.23
CA LYS A 437 -2.47 9.49 -0.12
C LYS A 437 -3.98 9.50 0.16
N SER A 438 -4.80 9.17 -0.84
CA SER A 438 -6.26 9.19 -0.80
C SER A 438 -6.85 7.80 -1.07
N PRO A 439 -6.80 6.86 -0.10
CA PRO A 439 -7.24 5.48 -0.31
C PRO A 439 -8.73 5.38 -0.64
N LEU A 440 -9.10 4.33 -1.36
CA LEU A 440 -10.49 4.05 -1.73
C LEU A 440 -11.40 3.95 -0.48
N GLY A 441 -12.56 4.60 -0.54
CA GLY A 441 -13.63 4.37 0.42
C GLY A 441 -14.31 3.03 0.14
N VAL A 442 -14.70 2.30 1.18
CA VAL A 442 -15.35 0.99 1.05
C VAL A 442 -16.72 1.01 1.71
N ILE A 443 -17.72 0.46 1.03
CA ILE A 443 -19.08 0.26 1.53
C ILE A 443 -19.50 -1.17 1.21
N THR A 444 -19.99 -1.90 2.20
CA THR A 444 -20.53 -3.25 2.00
C THR A 444 -22.05 -3.25 2.14
N LYS A 445 -22.71 -4.05 1.29
CA LYS A 445 -24.16 -4.23 1.29
C LYS A 445 -24.48 -5.70 1.09
N THR A 446 -25.10 -6.32 2.10
CA THR A 446 -25.66 -7.67 1.97
C THR A 446 -26.81 -7.66 0.99
N GLN A 447 -26.82 -8.60 0.06
CA GLN A 447 -27.94 -8.85 -0.85
C GLN A 447 -28.35 -10.31 -0.66
N LEU A 448 -29.65 -10.52 -0.38
CA LEU A 448 -30.20 -11.84 -0.11
C LEU A 448 -30.80 -12.41 -1.38
N PHE A 449 -30.58 -13.70 -1.63
CA PHE A 449 -31.20 -14.38 -2.76
C PHE A 449 -32.70 -14.52 -2.50
N THR A 450 -33.53 -13.80 -3.26
CA THR A 450 -35.00 -13.88 -3.16
C THR A 450 -35.54 -14.77 -4.27
N GLY A 451 -35.25 -16.07 -4.18
CA GLY A 451 -35.83 -17.05 -5.08
C GLY A 451 -37.36 -17.03 -5.02
N GLY A 452 -38.03 -16.43 -6.01
CA GLY A 452 -39.42 -16.70 -6.40
C GLY A 452 -40.54 -16.53 -5.37
N THR A 453 -40.29 -16.03 -4.15
CA THR A 453 -41.34 -15.63 -3.21
C THR A 453 -41.15 -14.17 -2.83
N ASN A 454 -42.19 -13.38 -3.13
CA ASN A 454 -42.29 -11.95 -2.86
C ASN A 454 -42.09 -11.67 -1.36
N VAL A 455 -40.86 -11.41 -0.95
CA VAL A 455 -40.58 -10.57 0.21
C VAL A 455 -40.66 -9.13 -0.30
N THR A 456 -41.74 -8.43 0.03
CA THR A 456 -42.00 -7.07 -0.44
C THR A 456 -40.82 -6.14 -0.15
N ILE A 457 -40.27 -5.55 -1.23
CA ILE A 457 -39.11 -4.66 -1.30
C ILE A 457 -39.19 -3.44 -0.35
N GLU A 458 -40.37 -3.09 0.17
CA GLU A 458 -40.58 -1.97 1.10
C GLU A 458 -39.91 -2.14 2.48
N GLN A 459 -39.44 -3.34 2.87
CA GLN A 459 -38.69 -3.54 4.11
C GLN A 459 -37.15 -3.50 3.97
N LEU A 460 -36.60 -3.46 2.75
CA LEU A 460 -35.15 -3.58 2.49
C LEU A 460 -34.51 -2.34 1.84
N MET A 461 -35.29 -1.29 1.53
CA MET A 461 -34.76 -0.04 0.95
C MET A 461 -34.87 1.15 1.92
N LYS A 462 -33.95 1.21 2.88
CA LYS A 462 -33.43 2.46 3.47
C LYS A 462 -32.00 2.20 3.97
N PRO A 463 -30.96 2.89 3.48
CA PRO A 463 -29.59 2.64 3.92
C PRO A 463 -29.40 3.14 5.35
N GLY A 464 -29.64 2.28 6.35
CA GLY A 464 -29.38 2.48 7.79
C GLY A 464 -29.97 3.75 8.45
N GLY A 465 -30.56 4.66 7.67
CA GLY A 465 -30.94 6.00 8.07
C GLY A 465 -29.80 6.90 8.57
N PHE A 466 -28.55 6.75 8.13
CA PHE A 466 -27.48 7.62 8.63
C PHE A 466 -26.35 7.94 7.63
N SER A 467 -25.61 9.02 7.88
CA SER A 467 -24.39 9.40 7.16
C SER A 467 -23.25 9.74 8.12
N LEU A 468 -22.04 9.26 7.87
CA LEU A 468 -20.83 9.54 8.67
C LEU A 468 -19.83 10.38 7.85
N VAL A 469 -19.51 11.57 8.34
CA VAL A 469 -18.59 12.52 7.70
C VAL A 469 -17.17 12.30 8.21
N GLN A 470 -16.19 12.60 7.36
CA GLN A 470 -14.78 12.65 7.75
C GLN A 470 -14.58 13.58 8.96
N ASN A 471 -13.69 13.19 9.87
CA ASN A 471 -13.37 14.01 11.03
C ASN A 471 -12.59 15.27 10.59
N TYR A 472 -12.76 16.39 11.30
CA TYR A 472 -11.99 17.61 11.05
C TYR A 472 -11.50 18.25 12.35
N PRO A 473 -10.20 18.63 12.44
CA PRO A 473 -9.16 18.43 11.43
C PRO A 473 -8.75 16.94 11.25
N ASN A 474 -8.18 16.59 10.10
CA ASN A 474 -7.53 15.29 9.85
C ASN A 474 -6.34 15.49 8.89
N PRO A 475 -5.09 15.29 9.32
CA PRO A 475 -4.66 14.87 10.67
C PRO A 475 -5.01 15.86 11.79
N PHE A 476 -5.03 15.41 13.05
CA PHE A 476 -5.28 16.25 14.22
C PHE A 476 -4.27 16.03 15.35
N ASN A 477 -4.02 17.04 16.18
CA ASN A 477 -3.06 16.96 17.29
C ASN A 477 -3.72 16.96 18.67
N ASN A 478 -4.64 17.90 18.93
CA ASN A 478 -5.27 18.06 20.26
C ASN A 478 -6.69 17.49 20.34
N PHE A 479 -7.50 17.74 19.33
CA PHE A 479 -8.84 17.19 19.23
C PHE A 479 -9.30 17.18 17.77
N THR A 480 -10.26 16.32 17.47
CA THR A 480 -10.98 16.32 16.21
C THR A 480 -12.48 16.26 16.47
N ILE A 481 -13.23 16.78 15.51
CA ILE A 481 -14.68 16.69 15.49
C ILE A 481 -15.13 15.60 14.51
N ILE A 482 -16.01 14.71 14.97
CA ILE A 482 -16.69 13.69 14.15
C ILE A 482 -18.16 14.08 14.04
N LYS A 483 -18.67 14.17 12.80
CA LYS A 483 -20.07 14.53 12.51
C LYS A 483 -20.79 13.38 11.84
N PHE A 484 -22.03 13.14 12.25
CA PHE A 484 -22.93 12.20 11.61
C PHE A 484 -24.37 12.68 11.67
N LYS A 485 -25.21 12.18 10.77
CA LYS A 485 -26.62 12.53 10.68
C LYS A 485 -27.47 11.27 10.75
N LEU A 486 -28.56 11.32 11.50
CA LEU A 486 -29.58 10.26 11.61
C LEU A 486 -30.89 10.73 10.97
N SER A 487 -31.54 9.88 10.18
CA SER A 487 -32.85 10.16 9.57
C SER A 487 -34.03 9.86 10.50
N ASP A 488 -33.81 9.07 11.54
CA ASP A 488 -34.79 8.54 12.48
C ASP A 488 -34.09 8.15 13.79
N SER A 489 -34.85 8.03 14.88
CA SER A 489 -34.30 7.71 16.19
C SER A 489 -33.84 6.26 16.23
N LYS A 490 -32.57 6.01 16.59
CA LYS A 490 -32.00 4.64 16.63
C LYS A 490 -30.83 4.51 17.59
N THR A 491 -30.53 3.27 17.98
CA THR A 491 -29.35 2.93 18.77
C THR A 491 -28.10 3.07 17.91
N VAL A 492 -27.15 3.90 18.37
CA VAL A 492 -25.88 4.12 17.69
C VAL A 492 -24.71 3.80 18.60
N ASN A 493 -23.69 3.20 18.02
CA ASN A 493 -22.39 3.00 18.64
C ASN A 493 -21.34 3.72 17.80
N LEU A 494 -20.72 4.78 18.32
CA LEU A 494 -19.54 5.39 17.71
C LEU A 494 -18.33 5.05 18.56
N ARG A 495 -17.40 4.32 17.95
CA ARG A 495 -16.20 3.80 18.62
C ARG A 495 -14.96 4.14 17.81
N ILE A 496 -13.86 4.35 18.52
CA ILE A 496 -12.53 4.53 17.94
C ILE A 496 -11.74 3.25 18.14
N TYR A 497 -11.01 2.87 17.10
CA TYR A 497 -10.19 1.69 16.99
C TYR A 497 -8.78 2.10 16.62
N ASN A 498 -7.77 1.41 17.15
CA ASN A 498 -6.41 1.53 16.66
C ASN A 498 -6.26 0.77 15.32
N PRO A 499 -5.07 0.79 14.68
CA PRO A 499 -4.84 0.06 13.43
C PRO A 499 -5.04 -1.45 13.54
N MET A 500 -4.93 -2.00 14.76
CA MET A 500 -5.08 -3.43 15.07
C MET A 500 -6.56 -3.79 15.37
N GLY A 501 -7.52 -2.96 14.96
CA GLY A 501 -8.95 -3.21 15.19
C GLY A 501 -9.38 -3.22 16.66
N ARG A 502 -8.49 -2.91 17.61
CA ARG A 502 -8.83 -2.85 19.03
C ARG A 502 -9.56 -1.56 19.32
N ARG A 503 -10.78 -1.70 19.85
CA ARG A 503 -11.54 -0.57 20.38
C ARG A 503 -10.72 0.14 21.48
N VAL A 504 -10.26 1.35 21.18
CA VAL A 504 -9.52 2.19 22.13
C VAL A 504 -10.42 3.16 22.86
N ARG A 505 -11.53 3.56 22.25
CA ARG A 505 -12.47 4.52 22.84
C ARG A 505 -13.90 4.23 22.42
N THR A 506 -14.86 4.29 23.34
CA THR A 506 -16.27 4.49 22.96
C THR A 506 -16.61 5.98 23.10
N LEU A 507 -17.02 6.62 22.01
CA LEU A 507 -17.49 8.01 22.04
C LEU A 507 -18.97 8.08 22.39
N ILE A 508 -19.77 7.15 21.88
CA ILE A 508 -21.19 7.06 22.20
C ILE A 508 -21.70 5.63 22.02
N SER A 509 -22.68 5.24 22.85
CA SER A 509 -23.35 3.94 22.81
C SER A 509 -24.74 4.10 23.41
N LYS A 510 -25.66 4.71 22.66
CA LYS A 510 -27.04 4.97 23.11
C LYS A 510 -27.99 5.22 21.95
N THR A 511 -29.29 5.22 22.24
CA THR A 511 -30.32 5.70 21.32
C THR A 511 -30.24 7.23 21.17
N LEU A 512 -30.19 7.70 19.93
CA LEU A 512 -30.19 9.12 19.57
C LEU A 512 -31.37 9.42 18.66
N ASN A 513 -31.94 10.62 18.82
CA ASN A 513 -33.00 11.12 17.95
C ASN A 513 -32.48 11.42 16.53
N ALA A 514 -33.41 11.51 15.57
CA ALA A 514 -33.12 12.02 14.23
C ALA A 514 -32.49 13.41 14.28
N GLY A 515 -31.59 13.72 13.34
CA GLY A 515 -30.89 14.99 13.26
C GLY A 515 -29.37 14.85 13.13
N GLU A 516 -28.69 15.99 13.16
CA GLU A 516 -27.23 16.07 13.10
C GLU A 516 -26.63 15.95 14.50
N HIS A 517 -25.54 15.19 14.59
CA HIS A 517 -24.82 14.92 15.81
C HIS A 517 -23.34 15.19 15.61
N GLN A 518 -22.71 15.73 16.65
CA GLN A 518 -21.30 16.06 16.66
C GLN A 518 -20.66 15.57 17.94
N LEU A 519 -19.53 14.86 17.82
CA LEU A 519 -18.74 14.37 18.94
C LEU A 519 -17.29 14.83 18.78
N SER A 520 -16.68 15.20 19.90
CA SER A 520 -15.26 15.53 19.94
C SER A 520 -14.47 14.35 20.47
N TRP A 521 -13.31 14.10 19.88
CA TRP A 521 -12.34 13.16 20.41
C TRP A 521 -11.01 13.86 20.64
N ASP A 522 -10.42 13.66 21.82
CA ASP A 522 -9.19 14.31 22.29
C ASP A 522 -7.95 13.41 22.14
N GLY A 523 -8.05 12.34 21.36
CA GLY A 523 -6.96 11.39 21.16
C GLY A 523 -6.67 10.51 22.38
N LYS A 524 -7.60 10.38 23.33
CA LYS A 524 -7.45 9.48 24.49
C LYS A 524 -8.24 8.19 24.35
N ASN A 525 -7.78 7.15 25.03
CA ASN A 525 -8.50 5.89 25.18
C ASN A 525 -9.58 5.96 26.29
N ASP A 526 -10.30 4.87 26.53
CA ASP A 526 -11.31 4.79 27.60
C ASP A 526 -10.73 5.03 29.01
N TYR A 527 -9.45 4.74 29.24
CA TYR A 527 -8.76 4.94 30.52
C TYR A 527 -8.25 6.38 30.73
N GLY A 528 -8.53 7.29 29.79
CA GLY A 528 -8.04 8.67 29.84
C GLY A 528 -6.55 8.79 29.53
N THR A 529 -5.91 7.73 29.03
CA THR A 529 -4.52 7.75 28.58
C THR A 529 -4.46 8.29 27.16
N GLN A 530 -3.52 9.20 26.92
CA GLN A 530 -3.27 9.72 25.59
C GLN A 530 -2.71 8.63 24.67
N LEU A 531 -3.29 8.50 23.48
CA LEU A 531 -2.84 7.56 22.47
C LEU A 531 -1.61 8.10 21.71
N SER A 532 -0.86 7.22 21.06
CA SER A 532 0.31 7.56 20.24
C SER A 532 -0.09 8.27 18.95
N SER A 533 0.86 8.97 18.31
CA SER A 533 0.66 9.40 16.92
C SER A 533 0.45 8.17 16.04
N GLY A 534 -0.40 8.27 15.04
CA GLY A 534 -0.69 7.17 14.13
C GLY A 534 -2.10 7.20 13.56
N ILE A 535 -2.38 6.16 12.78
CA ILE A 535 -3.68 5.96 12.16
C ILE A 535 -4.65 5.38 13.21
N TYR A 536 -5.89 5.80 13.16
CA TYR A 536 -7.00 5.23 13.91
C TYR A 536 -8.22 5.18 13.01
N PHE A 537 -9.23 4.43 13.42
CA PHE A 537 -10.49 4.31 12.70
C PHE A 537 -11.64 4.65 13.62
N PHE A 538 -12.61 5.41 13.14
CA PHE A 538 -13.88 5.58 13.82
C PHE A 538 -14.97 4.86 13.05
N ARG A 539 -15.74 4.04 13.77
CA ARG A 539 -16.84 3.25 13.21
C ARG A 539 -18.14 3.66 13.89
N LEU A 540 -19.13 4.00 13.06
CA LEU A 540 -20.51 4.24 13.47
C LEU A 540 -21.33 3.00 13.12
N GLU A 541 -21.92 2.37 14.12
CA GLU A 541 -22.71 1.15 13.98
C GLU A 541 -24.14 1.39 14.45
N THR A 542 -25.10 0.86 13.69
CA THR A 542 -26.51 0.70 14.07
C THR A 542 -26.86 -0.78 14.08
N GLU A 543 -28.12 -1.11 14.36
CA GLU A 543 -28.60 -2.50 14.31
C GLU A 543 -28.51 -3.14 12.91
N THR A 544 -28.48 -2.34 11.84
CA THR A 544 -28.61 -2.83 10.46
C THR A 544 -27.49 -2.40 9.52
N ALA A 545 -26.56 -1.54 9.97
CA ALA A 545 -25.45 -1.06 9.13
C ALA A 545 -24.27 -0.56 9.97
N SER A 546 -23.07 -0.58 9.39
CA SER A 546 -21.87 0.02 9.94
C SER A 546 -21.12 0.84 8.89
N VAL A 547 -20.52 1.96 9.29
CA VAL A 547 -19.66 2.77 8.42
C VAL A 547 -18.39 3.14 9.19
N SER A 548 -17.23 2.90 8.59
CA SER A 548 -15.93 3.24 9.17
C SER A 548 -15.24 4.36 8.37
N ARG A 549 -14.42 5.17 9.05
CA ARG A 549 -13.59 6.21 8.45
C ARG A 549 -12.22 6.22 9.13
N LYS A 550 -11.17 6.48 8.35
CA LYS A 550 -9.80 6.63 8.84
C LYS A 550 -9.60 8.02 9.45
N LEU A 551 -8.80 8.14 10.50
CA LEU A 551 -8.32 9.41 11.03
C LEU A 551 -6.86 9.28 11.47
N ILE A 552 -6.12 10.39 11.49
CA ILE A 552 -4.69 10.43 11.76
C ILE A 552 -4.46 11.35 12.95
N LEU A 553 -3.96 10.80 14.06
CA LEU A 553 -3.50 11.53 15.23
C LEU A 553 -2.01 11.86 15.04
N ILE A 554 -1.63 13.13 15.14
CA ILE A 554 -0.24 13.60 15.10
C ILE A 554 0.01 14.38 16.37
N LYS A 555 0.87 13.89 17.25
CA LYS A 555 1.38 14.68 18.37
C LYS A 555 2.56 15.53 17.95
#